data_AF-T2IS95-F1
#
_entry.id   AF-T2IS95-F1
#
_cell.length_a   1.000
_cell.length_b   1.000
_cell.length_c   1.000
_cell.angle_alpha   90.00
_cell.angle_beta   90.00
_cell.angle_gamma   90.00
#
_symmetry.space_group_name_H-M   'P 1'
#
loop_
_entity.id
_entity.type
_entity.pdbx_description
1 polymer ?
#
loop_
_entity_poly.entity_id
_entity_poly.type
_entity_poly.pdbx_seq_one_letter_code
_entity_poly.pdbx_strand_id
1 'polypeptide(L)'
;MKGKVEQPTAESNAQKGVSEVQFLEVLQSVLPNVKFGGEFPIPNFPHPYSMDMAYVDEETGLSINIEIDEPYEGKKKQPHHCLDDDKDRKRNQFFLERNWVIVRFAEEQVIKNPQGCCRYLVELIVNFTQDKSLLEKVQQFPPLEPVKAWTVSEARQLAVWKHRETYLHEAGVYQQKKKIK
;
A
#
# COMPACT_ATOMS: atom_id res chain seq x y z
N MET A 1 11.41 18.08 7.06
CA MET A 1 10.76 17.25 8.11
C MET A 1 11.76 16.44 8.94
N LYS A 2 13.04 16.40 8.55
CA LYS A 2 14.12 15.70 9.27
C LYS A 2 14.11 15.91 10.79
N GLY A 3 14.23 14.82 11.53
CA GLY A 3 14.25 14.79 13.00
C GLY A 3 12.88 14.94 13.68
N LYS A 4 11.78 15.04 12.92
CA LYS A 4 10.42 15.16 13.45
C LYS A 4 9.52 13.96 13.14
N VAL A 5 9.96 13.05 12.28
CA VAL A 5 9.21 11.84 11.93
C VAL A 5 9.59 10.71 12.87
N GLU A 6 8.59 10.15 13.56
CA GLU A 6 8.77 8.96 14.40
C GLU A 6 9.06 7.75 13.50
N GLN A 7 10.13 7.01 13.79
CA GLN A 7 10.53 5.85 12.99
C GLN A 7 9.97 4.55 13.58
N PRO A 8 9.74 3.51 12.75
CA PRO A 8 9.33 2.21 13.24
C PRO A 8 10.37 1.62 14.21
N THR A 9 9.90 0.81 15.16
CA THR A 9 10.77 0.23 16.20
C THR A 9 11.33 -1.14 15.83
N ALA A 10 10.73 -1.81 14.84
CA ALA A 10 11.13 -3.14 14.38
C ALA A 10 10.71 -3.35 12.91
N GLU A 11 11.25 -4.41 12.29
CA GLU A 11 10.74 -4.91 11.02
C GLU A 11 9.37 -5.58 11.22
N SER A 12 8.48 -5.46 10.22
CA SER A 12 7.17 -6.09 10.25
C SER A 12 7.25 -7.60 10.04
N ASN A 13 6.65 -8.35 10.97
CA ASN A 13 6.40 -9.79 10.80
C ASN A 13 5.00 -10.08 10.25
N ALA A 14 4.25 -9.05 9.84
CA ALA A 14 2.93 -9.21 9.26
C ALA A 14 2.98 -10.08 7.99
N GLN A 15 1.90 -10.82 7.75
CA GLN A 15 1.80 -11.62 6.54
C GLN A 15 1.68 -10.69 5.34
N LYS A 16 2.66 -10.76 4.44
CA LYS A 16 2.66 -10.03 3.17
C LYS A 16 1.52 -10.49 2.26
N GLY A 17 0.83 -9.54 1.64
CA GLY A 17 -0.10 -9.73 0.54
C GLY A 17 0.56 -10.33 -0.70
N VAL A 18 -0.26 -10.89 -1.58
CA VAL A 18 0.21 -11.62 -2.77
C VAL A 18 0.81 -10.71 -3.85
N SER A 19 0.46 -9.43 -3.82
CA SER A 19 0.92 -8.40 -4.75
C SER A 19 2.15 -7.64 -4.27
N GLU A 20 2.42 -7.64 -2.96
CA GLU A 20 3.40 -6.73 -2.35
C GLU A 20 4.84 -6.97 -2.84
N VAL A 21 5.29 -8.23 -2.94
CA VAL A 21 6.68 -8.51 -3.34
C VAL A 21 6.97 -7.99 -4.74
N GLN A 22 6.11 -8.31 -5.70
CA GLN A 22 6.27 -7.83 -7.07
C GLN A 22 6.11 -6.31 -7.18
N PHE A 23 5.18 -5.73 -6.42
CA PHE A 23 5.00 -4.29 -6.43
C PHE A 23 6.21 -3.55 -5.86
N LEU A 24 6.83 -4.07 -4.81
CA LEU A 24 8.06 -3.50 -4.25
C LEU A 24 9.18 -3.45 -5.29
N GLU A 25 9.34 -4.50 -6.11
CA GLU A 25 10.33 -4.53 -7.19
C GLU A 25 10.06 -3.41 -8.21
N VAL A 26 8.80 -3.19 -8.60
CA VAL A 26 8.44 -2.10 -9.51
C VAL A 26 8.71 -0.74 -8.88
N LEU A 27 8.33 -0.53 -7.60
CA LEU A 27 8.61 0.72 -6.89
C LEU A 27 10.12 1.00 -6.81
N GLN A 28 10.92 0.00 -6.46
CA GLN A 28 12.36 0.15 -6.30
C GLN A 28 13.09 0.46 -7.62
N SER A 29 12.50 0.10 -8.76
CA SER A 29 13.03 0.52 -10.08
C SER A 29 13.01 2.03 -10.30
N VAL A 30 12.14 2.77 -9.59
CA VAL A 30 11.98 4.23 -9.70
C VAL A 30 12.46 4.95 -8.43
N LEU A 31 12.10 4.40 -7.27
CA LEU A 31 12.33 4.91 -5.92
C LEU A 31 13.10 3.85 -5.10
N PRO A 32 14.43 3.74 -5.27
CA PRO A 32 15.23 2.66 -4.67
C PRO A 32 15.23 2.60 -3.14
N ASN A 33 14.82 3.69 -2.49
CA ASN A 33 14.70 3.80 -1.04
C ASN A 33 13.37 3.27 -0.48
N VAL A 34 12.43 2.83 -1.33
CA VAL A 34 11.24 2.12 -0.86
C VAL A 34 11.64 0.75 -0.34
N LYS A 35 11.11 0.38 0.83
CA LYS A 35 11.32 -0.93 1.47
C LYS A 35 10.01 -1.44 2.04
N PHE A 36 9.97 -2.71 2.45
CA PHE A 36 8.90 -3.17 3.32
C PHE A 36 8.85 -2.32 4.60
N GLY A 37 7.63 -2.10 5.09
CA GLY A 37 7.38 -1.29 6.26
C GLY A 37 7.82 -1.95 7.57
N GLY A 38 7.91 -1.12 8.61
CA GLY A 38 8.19 -1.55 9.96
C GLY A 38 6.96 -1.54 10.86
N GLU A 39 7.17 -1.93 12.12
CA GLU A 39 6.15 -1.95 13.17
C GLU A 39 6.21 -0.68 14.01
N PHE A 40 5.03 -0.17 14.35
CA PHE A 40 4.83 0.92 15.29
C PHE A 40 4.04 0.42 16.50
N PRO A 41 4.63 0.44 17.70
CA PRO A 41 3.93 0.03 18.91
C PRO A 41 2.81 1.02 19.22
N ILE A 42 1.66 0.49 19.62
CA ILE A 42 0.52 1.28 20.03
C ILE A 42 0.47 1.25 21.56
N PRO A 43 0.50 2.41 22.24
CA PRO A 43 0.41 2.44 23.70
C PRO A 43 -0.83 1.69 24.20
N ASN A 44 -0.63 0.78 25.16
CA ASN A 44 -1.68 -0.04 25.79
C ASN A 44 -2.42 -1.00 24.83
N PHE A 45 -1.86 -1.33 23.67
CA PHE A 45 -2.43 -2.30 22.76
C PHE A 45 -1.37 -3.33 22.32
N PRO A 46 -1.65 -4.64 22.42
CA PRO A 46 -0.63 -5.68 22.28
C PRO A 46 -0.16 -5.92 20.84
N HIS A 47 -0.90 -5.41 19.85
CA HIS A 47 -0.57 -5.60 18.44
C HIS A 47 -0.11 -4.28 17.82
N PRO A 48 1.14 -4.17 17.35
CA PRO A 48 1.60 -2.97 16.68
C PRO A 48 0.87 -2.76 15.36
N TYR A 49 0.88 -1.53 14.85
CA TYR A 49 0.57 -1.30 13.44
C TYR A 49 1.81 -1.60 12.61
N SER A 50 1.67 -2.47 11.62
CA SER A 50 2.64 -2.64 10.55
C SER A 50 2.26 -1.79 9.35
N MET A 51 3.24 -1.34 8.58
CA MET A 51 3.03 -0.79 7.23
C MET A 51 3.40 -1.84 6.19
N ASP A 52 2.76 -1.81 5.02
CA ASP A 52 3.13 -2.72 3.93
C ASP A 52 4.50 -2.30 3.37
N MET A 53 4.61 -1.02 2.99
CA MET A 53 5.84 -0.43 2.46
C MET A 53 6.07 0.98 2.99
N ALA A 54 7.32 1.40 3.00
CA ALA A 54 7.73 2.73 3.42
C ALA A 54 8.70 3.33 2.41
N TYR A 55 8.42 4.58 2.02
CA TYR A 55 9.41 5.47 1.41
C TYR A 55 9.95 6.39 2.51
N VAL A 56 11.28 6.47 2.64
CA VAL A 56 11.93 7.42 3.55
C VAL A 56 13.04 8.14 2.80
N ASP A 57 12.92 9.45 2.71
CA ASP A 57 13.99 10.34 2.26
C ASP A 57 14.73 10.88 3.49
N GLU A 58 15.97 10.44 3.69
CA GLU A 58 16.81 10.84 4.82
C GLU A 58 17.30 12.30 4.75
N GLU A 59 17.30 12.90 3.55
CA GLU A 59 17.71 14.28 3.35
C GLU A 59 16.62 15.23 3.83
N THR A 60 15.42 15.10 3.28
CA THR A 60 14.28 15.97 3.65
C THR A 60 13.57 15.50 4.92
N GLY A 61 13.68 14.22 5.26
CA GLY A 61 12.86 13.53 6.26
C GLY A 61 11.42 13.28 5.81
N LEU A 62 11.12 13.34 4.51
CA LEU A 62 9.81 12.93 3.99
C LEU A 62 9.65 11.42 4.18
N SER A 63 8.56 11.03 4.84
CA SER A 63 8.25 9.62 5.07
C SER A 63 6.82 9.34 4.63
N ILE A 64 6.66 8.32 3.79
CA ILE A 64 5.38 7.93 3.19
C ILE A 64 5.10 6.48 3.58
N ASN A 65 3.98 6.26 4.25
CA ASN A 65 3.38 4.96 4.45
C ASN A 65 2.62 4.59 3.18
N ILE A 66 3.02 3.51 2.52
CA ILE A 66 2.42 3.01 1.29
C ILE A 66 1.68 1.70 1.63
N GLU A 67 0.38 1.71 1.41
CA GLU A 67 -0.56 0.66 1.80
C GLU A 67 -1.24 0.07 0.57
N ILE A 68 -1.48 -1.24 0.59
CA ILE A 68 -2.19 -1.95 -0.46
C ILE A 68 -3.51 -2.47 0.09
N ASP A 69 -4.59 -1.77 -0.27
CA ASP A 69 -5.93 -2.05 0.20
C ASP A 69 -6.60 -3.13 -0.65
N GLU A 70 -6.96 -4.21 0.02
CA GLU A 70 -7.69 -5.33 -0.56
C GLU A 70 -9.14 -5.28 -0.11
N PRO A 71 -10.13 -5.54 -0.98
CA PRO A 71 -11.54 -5.46 -0.57
C PRO A 71 -11.97 -6.53 0.43
N TYR A 72 -11.26 -7.66 0.45
CA TYR A 72 -11.50 -8.74 1.40
C TYR A 72 -10.25 -9.59 1.59
N GLU A 73 -10.08 -10.18 2.77
CA GLU A 73 -8.93 -11.03 3.08
C GLU A 73 -8.92 -12.30 2.21
N GLY A 74 -7.77 -12.66 1.65
CA GLY A 74 -7.65 -13.74 0.67
C GLY A 74 -8.09 -15.13 1.16
N LYS A 75 -7.91 -15.44 2.45
CA LYS A 75 -8.24 -16.77 3.04
C LYS A 75 -9.68 -16.86 3.50
N LYS A 76 -10.09 -15.98 4.44
CA LYS A 76 -11.42 -16.04 5.07
C LYS A 76 -12.49 -15.29 4.28
N LYS A 77 -12.10 -14.54 3.24
CA LYS A 77 -13.01 -13.72 2.42
C LYS A 77 -13.78 -12.69 3.24
N GLN A 78 -13.20 -12.24 4.34
CA GLN A 78 -13.82 -11.23 5.20
C GLN A 78 -13.56 -9.84 4.65
N PRO A 79 -14.54 -8.92 4.69
CA PRO A 79 -14.36 -7.53 4.30
C PRO A 79 -13.13 -6.89 4.94
N HIS A 80 -12.39 -6.12 4.14
CA HIS A 80 -11.18 -5.45 4.57
C HIS A 80 -11.14 -4.04 3.99
N HIS A 81 -10.45 -3.11 4.65
CA HIS A 81 -10.33 -1.70 4.29
C HIS A 81 -11.62 -0.99 3.85
N CYS A 82 -12.68 -1.14 4.64
CA CYS A 82 -14.00 -0.63 4.28
C CYS A 82 -14.23 0.79 4.80
N LEU A 83 -14.84 1.66 3.98
CA LEU A 83 -15.11 3.06 4.30
C LEU A 83 -16.01 3.28 5.53
N ASP A 84 -16.89 2.33 5.78
CA ASP A 84 -17.84 2.27 6.90
C ASP A 84 -17.28 1.48 8.12
N ASP A 85 -15.96 1.22 8.15
CA ASP A 85 -15.22 0.72 9.31
C ASP A 85 -14.18 1.75 9.80
N ASP A 86 -14.25 2.14 11.08
CA ASP A 86 -13.37 3.16 11.65
C ASP A 86 -11.92 2.70 11.89
N LYS A 87 -11.59 1.42 11.67
CA LYS A 87 -10.23 0.90 11.88
C LYS A 87 -9.18 1.67 11.08
N ASP A 88 -9.41 1.88 9.78
CA ASP A 88 -8.45 2.60 8.94
C ASP A 88 -8.41 4.08 9.27
N ARG A 89 -9.52 4.68 9.68
CA ARG A 89 -9.53 6.07 10.15
C ARG A 89 -8.62 6.26 11.36
N LYS A 90 -8.73 5.38 12.37
CA LYS A 90 -7.89 5.40 13.58
C LYS A 90 -6.43 5.14 13.26
N ARG A 91 -6.18 4.18 12.37
CA ARG A 91 -4.84 3.83 11.91
C ARG A 91 -4.19 4.98 11.13
N ASN A 92 -4.92 5.63 10.23
CA ASN A 92 -4.43 6.78 9.50
C ASN A 92 -4.09 7.93 10.44
N GLN A 93 -4.98 8.24 11.40
CA GLN A 93 -4.72 9.26 12.40
C GLN A 93 -3.41 9.00 13.17
N PHE A 94 -3.18 7.74 13.57
CA PHE A 94 -1.96 7.34 14.28
C PHE A 94 -0.67 7.64 13.50
N PHE A 95 -0.65 7.39 12.18
CA PHE A 95 0.51 7.67 11.34
C PHE A 95 0.67 9.16 11.02
N LEU A 96 -0.44 9.88 10.80
CA LEU A 96 -0.42 11.33 10.58
C LEU A 96 0.17 12.08 11.79
N GLU A 97 -0.21 11.69 13.01
CA GLU A 97 0.36 12.26 14.25
C GLU A 97 1.87 12.04 14.39
N ARG A 98 2.41 11.08 13.66
CA ARG A 98 3.84 10.72 13.60
C ARG A 98 4.57 11.33 12.41
N ASN A 99 3.92 12.25 11.70
CA ASN A 99 4.42 12.94 10.50
C ASN A 99 4.69 12.00 9.30
N TRP A 100 3.93 10.91 9.18
CA TRP A 100 3.91 10.08 7.98
C TRP A 100 2.81 10.55 7.03
N VAL A 101 3.18 10.78 5.77
CA VAL A 101 2.21 10.89 4.68
C VAL A 101 1.64 9.50 4.40
N ILE A 102 0.36 9.38 4.08
CA ILE A 102 -0.27 8.08 3.83
C ILE A 102 -0.75 8.04 2.39
N VAL A 103 -0.36 7.00 1.68
CA VAL A 103 -0.85 6.66 0.34
C VAL A 103 -1.39 5.24 0.40
N ARG A 104 -2.69 5.08 0.10
CA ARG A 104 -3.33 3.78 -0.01
C ARG A 104 -3.71 3.54 -1.46
N PHE A 105 -3.21 2.45 -2.04
CA PHE A 105 -3.61 1.99 -3.37
C PHE A 105 -4.56 0.81 -3.23
N ALA A 106 -5.58 0.71 -4.07
CA ALA A 106 -6.30 -0.55 -4.18
C ALA A 106 -5.35 -1.63 -4.74
N GLU A 107 -5.45 -2.88 -4.26
CA GLU A 107 -4.68 -4.01 -4.81
C GLU A 107 -4.86 -4.13 -6.33
N GLU A 108 -6.06 -3.84 -6.83
CA GLU A 108 -6.35 -3.82 -8.26
C GLU A 108 -5.52 -2.77 -9.02
N GLN A 109 -5.27 -1.58 -8.44
CA GLN A 109 -4.39 -0.57 -9.04
C GLN A 109 -2.95 -1.06 -9.10
N VAL A 110 -2.48 -1.66 -7.99
CA VAL A 110 -1.14 -2.24 -7.90
C VAL A 110 -0.94 -3.35 -8.94
N ILE A 111 -1.94 -4.20 -9.15
CA ILE A 111 -1.83 -5.31 -10.10
C ILE A 111 -1.99 -4.84 -11.55
N LYS A 112 -2.99 -4.01 -11.84
CA LYS A 112 -3.31 -3.61 -13.22
C LYS A 112 -2.45 -2.47 -13.75
N ASN A 113 -1.95 -1.61 -12.88
CA ASN A 113 -1.19 -0.42 -13.27
C ASN A 113 -0.10 -0.04 -12.22
N PRO A 114 0.88 -0.93 -11.95
CA PRO A 114 1.93 -0.65 -10.96
C PRO A 114 2.81 0.55 -11.36
N GLN A 115 3.00 0.80 -12.66
CA GLN A 115 3.71 1.97 -13.17
C GLN A 115 2.95 3.27 -12.88
N GLY A 116 1.62 3.28 -13.04
CA GLY A 116 0.78 4.42 -12.62
C GLY A 116 0.91 4.72 -11.13
N CYS A 117 0.98 3.69 -10.28
CA CYS A 117 1.24 3.87 -8.85
C CYS A 117 2.61 4.50 -8.58
N CYS A 118 3.66 4.10 -9.31
CA CYS A 118 4.98 4.73 -9.23
C CYS A 118 4.93 6.20 -9.62
N ARG A 119 4.24 6.51 -10.73
CA ARG A 119 4.07 7.88 -11.21
C ARG A 119 3.36 8.75 -10.17
N TYR A 120 2.27 8.26 -9.59
CA TYR A 120 1.55 8.96 -8.52
C TYR A 120 2.45 9.30 -7.33
N LEU A 121 3.26 8.33 -6.86
CA LEU A 121 4.20 8.56 -5.76
C LEU A 121 5.28 9.58 -6.12
N VAL A 122 5.84 9.50 -7.32
CA VAL A 122 6.84 10.47 -7.80
C VAL A 122 6.24 11.87 -7.86
N GLU A 123 5.06 12.04 -8.46
CA GLU A 123 4.37 13.33 -8.53
C GLU A 123 4.08 13.89 -7.11
N LEU A 124 3.67 13.03 -6.18
CA LEU A 124 3.49 13.39 -4.78
C LEU A 124 4.81 13.84 -4.12
N ILE A 125 5.89 13.09 -4.29
CA ILE A 125 7.21 13.42 -3.73
C ILE A 125 7.69 14.76 -4.29
N VAL A 126 7.60 14.96 -5.60
CA VAL A 126 7.96 16.22 -6.28
C VAL A 126 7.17 17.40 -5.72
N ASN A 127 5.89 17.22 -5.37
CA ASN A 127 5.10 18.27 -4.74
C ASN A 127 5.64 18.68 -3.37
N PHE A 128 6.20 17.74 -2.59
CA PHE A 128 6.80 18.04 -1.28
C PHE A 128 8.24 18.55 -1.38
N THR A 129 9.06 17.98 -2.26
CA THR A 129 10.51 18.24 -2.32
C THR A 129 10.88 19.31 -3.35
N GLN A 130 10.00 19.58 -4.31
CA GLN A 130 10.24 20.42 -5.49
C GLN A 130 11.35 19.89 -6.42
N ASP A 131 11.85 18.67 -6.20
CA ASP A 131 12.83 18.03 -7.06
C ASP A 131 12.17 17.43 -8.30
N LYS A 132 12.12 18.22 -9.38
CA LYS A 132 11.50 17.81 -10.65
C LYS A 132 12.32 16.76 -11.42
N SER A 133 13.58 16.48 -11.05
CA SER A 133 14.40 15.50 -11.76
C SER A 133 13.80 14.09 -11.70
N LEU A 134 13.01 13.78 -10.66
CA LEU A 134 12.32 12.51 -10.52
C LEU A 134 11.25 12.28 -11.59
N LEU A 135 10.67 13.35 -12.18
CA LEU A 135 9.61 13.23 -13.19
C LEU A 135 10.10 12.54 -14.47
N GLU A 136 11.39 12.67 -14.80
CA GLU A 136 11.98 12.03 -15.99
C GLU A 136 11.88 10.49 -15.90
N LYS A 137 11.93 9.93 -14.69
CA LYS A 137 11.84 8.48 -14.46
C LYS A 137 10.46 7.90 -14.78
N VAL A 138 9.41 8.72 -14.75
CA VAL A 138 8.01 8.29 -14.87
C VAL A 138 7.28 8.94 -16.03
N GLN A 139 7.99 9.68 -16.90
CA GLN A 139 7.38 10.44 -18.00
C GLN A 139 6.56 9.55 -18.96
N GLN A 140 7.02 8.31 -19.17
CA GLN A 140 6.36 7.34 -20.04
C GLN A 140 5.33 6.48 -19.31
N PHE A 141 5.19 6.61 -17.99
CA PHE A 141 4.25 5.81 -17.21
C PHE A 141 2.84 6.39 -17.38
N PRO A 142 1.82 5.53 -17.53
CA PRO A 142 0.44 5.98 -17.66
C PRO A 142 -0.02 6.69 -16.38
N PRO A 143 -1.04 7.57 -16.45
CA PRO A 143 -1.67 8.10 -15.25
C PRO A 143 -2.30 6.96 -14.43
N LEU A 144 -2.46 7.19 -13.13
CA LEU A 144 -3.18 6.27 -12.27
C LEU A 144 -4.66 6.67 -12.20
N GLU A 145 -5.52 5.79 -12.68
CA GLU A 145 -6.96 5.99 -12.57
C GLU A 145 -7.43 5.73 -11.12
N PRO A 146 -8.32 6.58 -10.57
CA PRO A 146 -8.87 6.38 -9.23
C PRO A 146 -9.79 5.17 -9.20
N VAL A 147 -9.66 4.36 -8.14
CA VAL A 147 -10.59 3.28 -7.83
C VAL A 147 -11.51 3.72 -6.70
N LYS A 148 -12.82 3.49 -6.86
CA LYS A 148 -13.79 3.74 -5.80
C LYS A 148 -13.51 2.80 -4.63
N ALA A 149 -13.28 3.36 -3.45
CA ALA A 149 -13.23 2.58 -2.21
C ALA A 149 -14.61 1.97 -1.90
N TRP A 150 -14.63 0.93 -1.07
CA TRP A 150 -15.78 0.06 -0.87
C TRP A 150 -16.28 0.09 0.58
N THR A 151 -17.57 -0.13 0.75
CA THR A 151 -18.22 -0.42 2.04
C THR A 151 -18.08 -1.90 2.40
N VAL A 152 -18.39 -2.27 3.65
CA VAL A 152 -18.44 -3.66 4.10
C VAL A 152 -19.41 -4.48 3.25
N SER A 153 -20.54 -3.89 2.85
CA SER A 153 -21.52 -4.54 1.97
C SER A 153 -20.96 -4.81 0.57
N GLU A 154 -20.30 -3.81 -0.04
CA GLU A 154 -19.66 -3.95 -1.35
C GLU A 154 -18.50 -4.95 -1.32
N ALA A 155 -17.66 -4.90 -0.29
CA ALA A 155 -16.58 -5.86 -0.06
C ALA A 155 -17.09 -7.32 -0.01
N ARG A 156 -18.23 -7.57 0.65
CA ARG A 156 -18.87 -8.90 0.66
C ARG A 156 -19.31 -9.32 -0.74
N GLN A 157 -19.87 -8.40 -1.53
CA GLN A 157 -20.28 -8.69 -2.91
C GLN A 157 -19.06 -8.99 -3.79
N LEU A 158 -18.00 -8.18 -3.69
CA LEU A 158 -16.74 -8.41 -4.39
C LEU A 158 -16.13 -9.78 -4.04
N ALA A 159 -16.26 -10.21 -2.78
CA ALA A 159 -15.81 -11.53 -2.33
C ALA A 159 -16.63 -12.67 -2.96
N VAL A 160 -17.97 -12.52 -3.05
CA VAL A 160 -18.84 -13.48 -3.74
C VAL A 160 -18.49 -13.59 -5.21
N TRP A 161 -18.21 -12.46 -5.86
CA TRP A 161 -17.79 -12.41 -7.26
C TRP A 161 -16.34 -12.82 -7.50
N LYS A 162 -15.58 -13.08 -6.43
CA LYS A 162 -14.14 -13.41 -6.51
C LYS A 162 -13.36 -12.35 -7.29
N HIS A 163 -13.71 -11.07 -7.07
CA HIS A 163 -13.15 -9.93 -7.79
C HIS A 163 -11.62 -9.93 -7.75
N ARG A 164 -11.01 -10.11 -6.56
CA ARG A 164 -9.54 -10.18 -6.40
C ARG A 164 -8.94 -11.26 -7.29
N GLU A 165 -9.53 -12.45 -7.30
CA GLU A 165 -9.02 -13.58 -8.06
C GLU A 165 -9.05 -13.35 -9.57
N THR A 166 -9.93 -12.49 -10.09
CA THR A 166 -9.95 -12.18 -11.53
C THR A 166 -8.65 -11.53 -11.96
N TYR A 167 -8.33 -10.36 -11.41
CA TYR A 167 -7.13 -9.61 -11.79
C TYR A 167 -5.84 -10.29 -11.31
N LEU A 168 -5.86 -11.00 -10.18
CA LEU A 168 -4.68 -11.75 -9.72
C LEU A 168 -4.37 -12.96 -10.62
N HIS A 169 -5.40 -13.61 -11.19
CA HIS A 169 -5.19 -14.68 -12.16
C HIS A 169 -4.69 -14.13 -13.50
N GLU A 170 -5.28 -13.04 -14.00
CA GLU A 170 -4.84 -12.36 -15.22
C GLU A 170 -3.37 -11.93 -15.15
N ALA A 171 -2.91 -11.47 -13.99
CA ALA A 171 -1.53 -11.08 -13.76
C ALA A 171 -0.58 -12.25 -13.42
N GLY A 172 -1.07 -13.49 -13.34
CA GLY A 172 -0.25 -14.67 -13.07
C GLY A 172 0.31 -14.77 -11.64
N VAL A 173 -0.15 -13.94 -10.70
CA VAL A 173 0.25 -13.96 -9.28
C VAL A 173 -0.56 -14.95 -8.44
N TYR A 174 -1.70 -15.43 -8.96
CA TYR A 174 -2.54 -16.41 -8.27
C TYR A 174 -2.35 -17.83 -8.79
N GLN A 175 -1.60 -18.65 -8.04
CA GLN A 175 -1.60 -20.10 -8.27
C GLN A 175 -2.70 -20.75 -7.43
N GLN A 176 -3.77 -21.24 -8.08
CA GLN A 176 -4.67 -22.17 -7.40
C GLN A 176 -3.87 -23.42 -7.00
N LYS A 177 -3.80 -23.71 -5.70
CA LYS A 177 -3.43 -25.06 -5.26
C LYS A 177 -4.43 -26.02 -5.92
N LYS A 178 -3.97 -26.83 -6.87
CA LYS A 178 -4.76 -27.94 -7.41
C LYS A 178 -5.25 -28.74 -6.21
N LYS A 179 -6.56 -28.81 -6.01
CA LYS A 179 -7.13 -29.83 -5.13
C LYS A 179 -6.70 -31.16 -5.73
N ILE A 180 -5.76 -31.83 -5.09
CA ILE A 180 -5.50 -33.25 -5.33
C ILE A 180 -6.83 -33.93 -5.01
N LYS A 181 -7.50 -34.43 -6.05
CA LYS A 181 -8.69 -35.27 -5.91
C LYS A 181 -8.30 -36.59 -5.26
#